data_AF-A0A699W9X3-F1
#
_entry.id   AF-A0A699W9X3-F1
#
_cell.length_a   1.000
_cell.length_b   1.000
_cell.length_c   1.000
_cell.angle_alpha   90.00
_cell.angle_beta   90.00
_cell.angle_gamma   90.00
#
_symmetry.space_group_name_H-M   'P 1'
#
loop_
_entity.id
_entity.type
_entity.pdbx_description
1 polymer ?
#
loop_
_entity_poly.entity_id
_entity_poly.type
_entity_poly.pdbx_seq_one_letter_code
_entity_poly.pdbx_strand_id
1 'polypeptide(L)' 'KIEKYVGGLPDMIYGSVVASKPKTMQEAIEIETELMDKKVLTFAEHETASKRKLENTSRTTRNQQQ' A
#
# COMPACT_ATOMS: atom_id res chain seq x y z
N LYS A 1 -1.95 -6.30 26.14
CA LYS A 1 -0.82 -7.19 25.75
C LYS A 1 -0.66 -7.08 24.23
N ILE A 2 0.56 -6.80 23.75
CA ILE A 2 0.87 -6.59 22.32
C ILE A 2 0.52 -7.82 21.45
N GLU A 3 0.71 -9.02 21.97
CA GLU A 3 0.39 -10.27 21.26
C GLU A 3 -1.06 -10.35 20.78
N LYS A 4 -2.02 -9.84 21.58
CA LYS A 4 -3.45 -9.84 21.22
C LYS A 4 -3.77 -8.83 20.11
N TYR A 5 -2.96 -7.77 20.00
CA TYR A 5 -3.08 -6.76 18.95
C TYR A 5 -2.51 -7.27 17.63
N VAL A 6 -1.31 -7.84 17.69
CA VAL A 6 -0.61 -8.39 16.53
C VAL A 6 -1.40 -9.53 15.89
N GLY A 7 -2.06 -10.38 16.68
CA GLY A 7 -2.92 -11.45 16.16
C GLY A 7 -4.19 -10.99 15.41
N GLY A 8 -4.55 -9.71 15.47
CA GLY A 8 -5.66 -9.13 14.72
C GLY A 8 -5.26 -8.41 13.44
N LEU A 9 -3.96 -8.35 13.13
CA LEU A 9 -3.46 -7.60 11.98
C LEU A 9 -3.63 -8.41 10.67
N PRO A 10 -3.93 -7.74 9.54
CA PRO A 10 -3.87 -8.34 8.22
C PRO A 10 -2.50 -8.98 7.95
N ASP A 11 -2.48 -10.16 7.31
CA ASP A 11 -1.25 -10.92 7.00
C ASP A 11 -0.17 -10.09 6.29
N MET A 12 -0.61 -9.14 5.47
CA MET A 12 0.24 -8.27 4.66
C MET A 12 1.11 -7.31 5.49
N ILE A 13 0.72 -7.03 6.73
CA ILE A 13 1.42 -6.14 7.68
C ILE A 13 1.91 -6.90 8.92
N TYR A 14 1.29 -8.05 9.25
CA TYR A 14 1.65 -8.92 10.36
C TYR A 14 3.16 -9.26 10.39
N GLY A 15 3.70 -9.74 9.27
CA GLY A 15 5.11 -10.15 9.19
C GLY A 15 6.08 -9.00 9.49
N SER A 16 5.80 -7.82 8.94
CA SER A 16 6.62 -6.62 9.15
C SER A 16 6.56 -6.11 10.60
N VAL A 17 5.37 -6.09 11.20
CA VAL A 17 5.20 -5.65 12.60
C VAL A 17 5.88 -6.63 13.56
N VAL A 18 5.76 -7.94 13.34
CA VAL A 18 6.44 -8.96 14.17
C VAL A 18 7.96 -8.87 14.04
N ALA A 19 8.47 -8.67 12.83
CA ALA A 19 9.91 -8.56 12.58
C ALA A 19 10.55 -7.36 13.32
N SER A 20 9.80 -6.25 13.41
CA SER A 20 10.24 -5.03 14.11
C SER A 20 10.21 -5.14 15.65
N LYS A 21 9.60 -6.20 16.21
CA LYS A 21 9.56 -6.49 17.66
C LYS A 21 9.21 -5.26 18.52
N PRO A 22 8.05 -4.61 18.30
CA PRO A 22 7.65 -3.43 19.05
C PRO A 22 7.56 -3.74 20.55
N LYS A 23 8.10 -2.84 21.37
CA LYS A 23 8.10 -2.96 22.83
C LYS A 23 6.82 -2.39 23.44
N THR A 24 6.17 -1.47 22.71
CA THR A 24 4.94 -0.80 23.11
C THR A 24 3.84 -0.95 22.04
N MET A 25 2.59 -0.75 22.47
CA MET A 25 1.46 -0.72 21.54
C MET A 25 1.56 0.45 20.54
N GLN A 26 2.10 1.59 20.99
CA GLN A 26 2.28 2.76 20.14
C GLN A 26 3.28 2.49 19.01
N GLU A 27 4.42 1.85 19.29
CA GLU A 27 5.36 1.45 18.24
C GLU A 27 4.71 0.50 17.23
N ALA A 28 3.89 -0.46 17.69
CA ALA A 28 3.17 -1.36 16.77
C ALA A 28 2.22 -0.59 15.84
N ILE A 29 1.50 0.41 16.37
CA ILE A 29 0.59 1.28 15.60
C ILE A 29 1.38 2.16 14.64
N GLU A 30 2.50 2.72 15.06
CA GLU A 30 3.34 3.60 14.25
C GLU A 30 3.96 2.85 13.07
N ILE A 31 4.46 1.62 13.30
CA ILE A 31 4.97 0.72 12.26
C ILE A 31 3.85 0.35 11.26
N GLU A 32 2.67 0.00 11.76
CA GLU A 32 1.52 -0.34 10.92
C GLU A 32 1.12 0.84 10.01
N THR A 33 1.02 2.03 10.59
CA THR A 33 0.60 3.25 9.89
C THR A 33 1.65 3.67 8.86
N GLU A 34 2.94 3.59 9.20
CA GLU A 34 4.03 3.83 8.25
C GLU A 34 3.99 2.85 7.07
N LEU A 35 3.69 1.56 7.32
CA LEU A 35 3.59 0.56 6.27
C LEU A 35 2.37 0.81 5.35
N MET A 36 1.26 1.26 5.93
CA MET A 36 0.08 1.66 5.17
C MET A 36 0.35 2.89 4.29
N ASP A 37 0.96 3.94 4.85
CA ASP A 37 1.28 5.17 4.13
C ASP A 37 2.20 4.90 2.93
N LYS A 38 3.23 4.07 3.13
CA LYS A 38 4.13 3.66 2.04
C LYS A 38 3.39 2.93 0.93
N LYS A 39 2.49 2.00 1.27
CA LYS A 39 1.69 1.28 0.27
C LYS A 39 0.67 2.17 -0.43
N VAL A 40 0.05 3.12 0.27
CA VAL A 40 -0.88 4.09 -0.32
C VAL A 40 -0.15 4.99 -1.31
N LEU A 41 1.04 5.47 -0.96
CA LEU A 41 1.88 6.26 -1.87
C LEU A 41 2.20 5.48 -3.15
N THR A 42 2.67 4.24 -3.02
CA THR A 42 2.97 3.39 -4.19
C THR A 42 1.73 3.12 -5.05
N PHE A 43 0.55 2.95 -4.43
CA PHE A 43 -0.69 2.75 -5.17
C PHE A 43 -1.10 4.01 -5.93
N ALA A 44 -0.97 5.19 -5.33
CA ALA A 44 -1.28 6.47 -5.98
C ALA A 44 -0.35 6.75 -7.18
N GLU A 45 0.94 6.46 -7.04
CA GLU A 45 1.92 6.56 -8.12
C GLU A 45 1.60 5.59 -9.26
N HIS A 46 1.24 4.34 -8.94
CA HIS A 46 0.86 3.34 -9.94
C HIS A 46 -0.46 3.69 -10.63
N GLU A 47 -1.46 4.20 -9.89
CA GLU A 47 -2.75 4.61 -10.45
C GLU A 47 -2.59 5.75 -11.45
N THR A 48 -1.78 6.76 -11.10
CA THR A 48 -1.50 7.89 -12.00
C THR A 48 -0.71 7.46 -13.25
N ALA A 49 0.26 6.54 -13.11
CA ALA A 49 0.98 5.98 -14.25
C ALA A 49 0.06 5.15 -15.16
N SER A 50 -0.81 4.33 -14.57
CA SER A 50 -1.79 3.49 -15.27
C SER A 50 -2.85 4.33 -15.98
N LYS A 51 -3.37 5.38 -15.35
CA LYS A 51 -4.30 6.34 -15.98
C LYS A 51 -3.71 7.02 -17.20
N ARG A 52 -2.46 7.50 -17.12
CA ARG A 52 -1.77 8.06 -18.29
C ARG A 52 -1.68 7.01 -19.40
N LYS A 53 -1.26 5.79 -19.09
CA LYS A 53 -1.21 4.69 -20.08
C LYS A 53 -2.56 4.41 -20.73
N LEU A 54 -3.65 4.41 -19.95
CA LEU A 54 -5.01 4.20 -20.46
C LEU A 54 -5.44 5.33 -21.41
N GLU A 55 -5.25 6.58 -21.01
CA GLU A 55 -5.59 7.75 -21.82
C GLU A 55 -4.78 7.80 -23.12
N ASN A 56 -3.50 7.44 -23.07
CA ASN A 56 -2.64 7.37 -24.25
C ASN A 56 -3.12 6.29 -25.23
N THR A 57 -3.54 5.13 -24.71
CA THR A 57 -4.00 3.99 -25.52
C THR A 57 -5.35 4.30 -26.17
N SER A 58 -6.28 4.93 -25.44
CA SER A 58 -7.58 5.34 -25.98
C SER A 58 -7.43 6.38 -27.10
N ARG A 59 -6.50 7.33 -26.93
CA ARG A 59 -6.21 8.37 -27.93
C ARG A 59 -5.56 7.81 -29.19
N THR A 60 -4.61 6.88 -29.07
CA THR A 60 -3.98 6.25 -30.24
C THR A 60 -4.97 5.39 -31.03
N THR A 61 -5.82 4.61 -30.34
CA THR A 61 -6.82 3.75 -31.00
C THR A 61 -7.84 4.58 -31.79
N ARG A 62 -8.31 5.71 -31.22
CA ARG A 62 -9.24 6.63 -31.92
C ARG A 62 -8.64 7.22 -33.21
N ASN A 63 -7.35 7.55 -33.22
CA ASN A 63 -6.69 8.12 -34.40
C ASN A 63 -6.33 7.05 -35.46
N GLN A 64 -6.28 5.76 -35.10
CA GLN A 64 -6.04 4.66 -36.05
C GLN A 64 -7.31 4.15 -36.73
N GLN A 65 -8.49 4.42 -36.16
CA GLN A 65 -9.78 4.01 -36.73
C GLN A 65 -10.44 5.09 -37.62
N GLN A 66 -9.73 6.18 -37.91
CA GLN A 66 -10.18 7.28 -38.76
C GLN A 66 -9.48 7.22 -40.12
#